data_AF-A0AA37HNQ9-F1
#
_entry.id   AF-A0AA37HNQ9-F1
#
_cell.length_a   1.000
_cell.length_b   1.000
_cell.length_c   1.000
_cell.angle_alpha   90.00
_cell.angle_beta   90.00
_cell.angle_gamma   90.00
#
_symmetry.space_group_name_H-M   'P 1'
#
loop_
_entity.id
_entity.type
_entity.pdbx_description
1 polymer ?
#
loop_
_entity_poly.entity_id
_entity_poly.type
_entity_poly.pdbx_seq_one_letter_code
_entity_poly.pdbx_strand_id
1 'polypeptide(L)' 'MHAGEILEHLAARGFGVPGQDPVAALNTRLWKRSGPGGPLRRLGDAVYDRAGEPGPEGFGPAGGWPA' A
#
# COMPACT_ATOMS: atom_id res chain seq x y z
N MET A 1 -3.91 3.90 -9.16
CA MET A 1 -5.09 3.09 -9.49
C MET A 1 -6.12 3.25 -8.38
N HIS A 2 -7.40 3.41 -8.74
CA HIS A 2 -8.47 3.54 -7.77
C HIS A 2 -8.80 2.18 -7.12
N ALA A 3 -9.25 2.16 -5.86
CA ALA A 3 -9.57 0.92 -5.13
C ALA A 3 -10.59 0.04 -5.87
N GLY A 4 -11.57 0.66 -6.55
CA GLY A 4 -12.53 -0.06 -7.39
C GLY A 4 -11.85 -0.81 -8.55
N GLU A 5 -10.96 -0.16 -9.28
CA GLU A 5 -10.23 -0.79 -10.39
C GLU A 5 -9.27 -1.89 -9.90
N ILE A 6 -8.64 -1.69 -8.74
CA ILE A 6 -7.82 -2.74 -8.10
C ILE A 6 -8.68 -3.96 -7.78
N LEU A 7 -9.91 -3.76 -7.29
CA LEU A 7 -10.85 -4.84 -7.01
C LEU A 7 -11.24 -5.59 -8.27
N GLU A 8 -11.50 -4.90 -9.39
CA GLU A 8 -11.80 -5.53 -10.67
C GLU A 8 -10.64 -6.41 -11.16
N HIS A 9 -9.41 -5.93 -11.05
CA HIS A 9 -8.22 -6.73 -11.38
C HIS A 9 -8.05 -7.94 -10.46
N LEU A 10 -8.39 -7.82 -9.18
CA LEU A 10 -8.37 -8.94 -8.23
C LEU A 10 -9.45 -9.97 -8.58
N ALA A 11 -10.67 -9.52 -8.89
CA ALA A 11 -11.79 -10.37 -9.28
C ALA A 11 -11.50 -11.12 -10.58
N ALA A 12 -10.90 -10.45 -11.58
CA ALA A 12 -10.45 -11.08 -12.83
C ALA A 12 -9.41 -12.19 -12.61
N ARG A 13 -8.71 -12.17 -11.47
CA ARG A 13 -7.73 -13.19 -11.06
C ARG A 13 -8.32 -14.24 -10.10
N GLY A 14 -9.62 -14.19 -9.85
CA GLY A 14 -10.34 -15.12 -8.96
C GLY A 14 -10.28 -14.75 -7.48
N PHE A 15 -9.81 -13.55 -7.12
CA PHE A 15 -9.76 -13.10 -5.72
C PHE A 15 -11.00 -12.25 -5.37
N GLY A 16 -11.61 -12.55 -4.22
CA GLY A 16 -12.67 -11.74 -3.64
C GLY A 16 -12.19 -10.92 -2.45
N VAL A 17 -12.86 -9.80 -2.19
CA VAL A 17 -12.70 -9.02 -0.95
C VAL A 17 -13.94 -9.24 -0.09
N PRO A 18 -13.83 -9.88 1.09
CA PRO A 18 -14.99 -10.10 1.95
C PRO A 18 -15.44 -8.79 2.59
N GLY A 19 -16.76 -8.61 2.68
CA GLY A 19 -17.41 -7.44 3.26
C GLY A 19 -18.72 -7.12 2.54
N GLN A 20 -19.56 -6.29 3.15
CA GLN A 20 -20.80 -5.80 2.55
C GLN A 20 -20.51 -4.88 1.35
N ASP A 21 -19.50 -4.02 1.49
CA ASP A 21 -18.98 -3.18 0.41
C ASP A 21 -17.51 -3.55 0.14
N PRO A 22 -17.23 -4.34 -0.91
CA PRO A 22 -15.89 -4.87 -1.16
C PRO A 22 -14.89 -3.76 -1.53
N VAL A 23 -15.35 -2.66 -2.13
CA VAL A 23 -14.51 -1.51 -2.48
C VAL A 23 -14.05 -0.77 -1.23
N ALA A 24 -14.94 -0.44 -0.30
CA ALA A 24 -14.64 0.21 0.96
C ALA A 24 -13.79 -0.69 1.88
N ALA A 25 -14.09 -1.99 1.90
CA ALA A 25 -13.27 -2.98 2.62
C ALA A 25 -11.84 -3.03 2.08
N LEU A 26 -11.68 -3.05 0.75
CA LEU A 26 -10.37 -3.00 0.11
C LEU A 26 -9.66 -1.67 0.37
N ASN A 27 -10.36 -0.54 0.20
CA ASN A 27 -9.84 0.80 0.44
C ASN A 27 -9.27 0.93 1.87
N THR A 28 -9.99 0.43 2.86
CA THR A 28 -9.55 0.44 4.27
C THR A 28 -8.24 -0.34 4.46
N ARG A 29 -8.10 -1.49 3.80
CA ARG A 29 -6.86 -2.30 3.87
C ARG A 29 -5.69 -1.65 3.15
N LEU A 30 -5.94 -1.06 1.98
CA LEU A 30 -4.93 -0.32 1.23
C LEU A 30 -4.47 0.91 2.00
N TRP A 31 -5.40 1.66 2.61
CA TRP A 31 -5.10 2.80 3.46
C TRP A 31 -4.20 2.42 4.65
N LYS A 32 -4.56 1.35 5.39
CA LYS A 32 -3.73 0.83 6.49
C LYS A 32 -2.32 0.41 6.04
N ARG A 33 -2.17 -0.08 4.82
CA ARG A 33 -0.87 -0.49 4.25
C ARG A 33 -0.09 0.65 3.59
N SER A 34 -0.68 1.84 3.47
CA SER A 34 -0.03 3.01 2.87
C SER A 34 0.75 3.86 3.89
N GLY A 35 1.09 3.28 5.04
CA GLY A 35 1.86 3.95 6.09
C GLY A 35 3.34 4.15 5.72
N PRO A 36 4.11 4.82 6.60
CA PRO A 36 5.55 5.04 6.41
C PRO A 36 6.30 3.72 6.20
N GLY A 37 7.12 3.62 5.14
CA GLY A 37 7.82 2.38 4.77
C GLY A 37 6.91 1.27 4.25
N GLY A 38 5.62 1.55 4.04
CA GLY A 38 4.66 0.62 3.49
C GLY A 38 4.86 0.40 1.98
N PRO A 39 4.38 -0.74 1.45
CA PRO A 39 4.53 -1.09 0.03
C PRO A 39 3.62 -0.28 -0.90
N LEU A 40 2.82 0.63 -0.35
CA LEU A 40 1.85 1.43 -1.08
C LEU A 40 2.01 2.90 -0.72
N ARG A 41 1.80 3.76 -1.70
CA ARG A 41 1.70 5.20 -1.53
C ARG A 41 0.26 5.63 -1.84
N ARG A 42 -0.34 6.42 -0.95
CA ARG A 42 -1.64 7.04 -1.19
C ARG A 42 -1.44 8.32 -2.02
N LEU A 43 -2.13 8.42 -3.15
CA LEU A 43 -2.07 9.60 -4.04
C LEU A 43 -3.30 10.49 -3.92
N GLY A 44 -4.42 9.96 -3.42
CA GLY A 44 -5.68 10.69 -3.32
C GLY A 44 -6.75 9.91 -2.58
N ASP A 45 -8.02 10.27 -2.79
CA ASP A 45 -9.13 9.50 -2.23
C ASP A 45 -9.26 8.16 -2.94
N ALA A 46 -9.06 7.07 -2.18
CA ALA A 46 -9.04 5.70 -2.69
C ALA A 46 -8.10 5.46 -3.91
N VAL A 47 -7.15 6.36 -4.19
CA VAL A 47 -6.14 6.21 -5.23
C VAL A 47 -4.80 5.81 -4.62
N TYR A 48 -4.28 4.69 -5.09
CA TYR A 48 -3.04 4.09 -4.61
C TYR A 48 -2.05 3.85 -5.73
N ASP A 49 -0.78 3.90 -5.37
CA ASP A 49 0.34 3.56 -6.22
C ASP A 49 1.29 2.60 -5.48
N ARG A 50 2.13 1.89 -6.22
CA ARG A 50 3.19 1.10 -5.60
C ARG A 50 4.18 2.07 -4.96
N ALA A 51 4.56 1.82 -3.70
CA ALA A 51 5.76 2.47 -3.19
C ALA A 51 6.93 1.95 -4.05
N GLY A 52 7.81 2.85 -4.51
CA GLY A 52 9.09 2.43 -5.04
C GLY A 52 9.81 1.57 -4.00
N GLU A 53 10.69 0.68 -4.42
CA GLU A 53 11.51 -0.06 -3.46
C GLU A 53 12.12 0.94 -2.47
N PRO A 54 12.13 0.66 -1.15
CA PRO A 54 13.01 1.41 -0.28
C PRO A 54 14.40 1.21 -0.88
N GLY A 55 14.93 2.25 -1.51
CA GLY A 55 16.34 2.25 -1.89
C GLY A 55 17.16 1.88 -0.65
N PRO A 56 18.39 1.39 -0.79
CA PRO A 56 19.26 1.00 0.33
C PRO A 56 19.54 2.11 1.37
N GLU A 57 18.93 3.29 1.24
CA GLU A 57 18.99 4.44 2.13
C GLU A 57 18.10 4.32 3.38
N GLY A 58 17.52 3.13 3.63
CA GLY A 58 17.01 2.73 4.95
C GLY A 58 18.11 2.42 5.97
N PHE A 59 19.39 2.59 5.59
CA PHE A 59 20.51 2.67 6.53
C PHE A 59 20.82 4.16 6.77
N GLY A 60 20.32 4.72 7.86
CA GLY A 60 20.83 6.00 8.38
C GLY A 60 22.35 5.92 8.54
N PRO A 61 23.09 7.03 8.45
CA PRO A 61 24.54 7.01 8.44
C PRO A 61 25.07 6.29 9.68
N ALA A 62 26.03 5.40 9.45
CA ALA A 62 26.94 4.89 10.46
C ALA A 62 27.53 6.06 11.25
N GLY A 63 26.90 6.40 12.36
CA GLY A 63 27.23 7.53 13.21
C GLY A 63 27.45 7.04 14.63
N GLY A 64 28.66 6.53 14.89
CA GLY A 64 29.31 6.53 16.20
C GLY A 64 28.68 5.68 17.30
N TRP A 65 29.19 4.47 17.48
CA TRP A 65 29.28 3.93 18.84
C TRP A 65 30.46 4.61 19.53
N PRO A 66 30.29 5.32 20.67
CA PRO A 66 31.43 5.73 21.48
C PRO A 66 32.07 4.50 22.14
N ALA A 67 33.39 4.63 22.34
CA ALA A 67 34.37 3.63 22.77
C ALA A 67 34.03 2.90 24.08
#